data_AF-A0A1G0YH69-F1
#
_entry.id   AF-A0A1G0YH69-F1
#
_cell.length_a   1.000
_cell.length_b   1.000
_cell.length_c   1.000
_cell.angle_alpha   90.00
_cell.angle_beta   90.00
_cell.angle_gamma   90.00
#
_symmetry.space_group_name_H-M   'P 1'
#
loop_
_entity.id
_entity.type
_entity.pdbx_description
1 polymer ?
#
loop_
_entity_poly.entity_id
_entity_poly.type
_entity_poly.pdbx_seq_one_letter_code
_entity_poly.pdbx_strand_id
1 'polypeptide(L)'
;MMKRLPLAFLVATLAGAMSTQALDTNDVNVMILQELQQIRASLAKISDEVAALRKESEDKKKISQMAGFDGMGSMSGPNIEKLAKIEWINSTDPEQIKKYIIDIILSSQGQRSWSDRDPQVAMLAKVGSANLPELINAMSMTDSMNNYHVLQAIEILASDKHKTLILENLPLHHELVKTISKKGWEEDARATLLTELKNKGQYLPTEWIAAVASLQDPESYPLLREYFISGHNPYWTYKAIKDLPIEDLEGAVLEAWERNKHDDCNGSYLAMIAMEYGRQDALEAVLSVLTAEEPHNSWTSREMRPKLLKCVDVRGSNDDILKWYEANKDTLRFDKETKKFVAGE
;
A
#
# COMPACT_ATOMS: atom_id res chain seq x y z
N MET A 1 -1.03 -19.91 -22.01
CA MET A 1 -2.01 -21.02 -21.92
C MET A 1 -3.16 -20.57 -21.02
N MET A 2 -4.14 -19.89 -21.61
CA MET A 2 -5.33 -19.39 -20.90
C MET A 2 -6.37 -20.52 -20.81
N LYS A 3 -6.57 -21.08 -19.62
CA LYS A 3 -7.76 -21.88 -19.33
C LYS A 3 -8.86 -20.92 -18.89
N ARG A 4 -9.77 -20.62 -19.82
CA ARG A 4 -11.05 -19.96 -19.56
C ARG A 4 -11.89 -20.85 -18.64
N LEU A 5 -12.32 -20.34 -17.49
CA LEU A 5 -13.44 -20.96 -16.75
C LEU A 5 -14.77 -20.58 -17.41
N PRO A 6 -15.78 -21.46 -17.34
CA PRO A 6 -16.86 -21.50 -18.32
C PRO A 6 -18.03 -20.60 -17.92
N LEU A 7 -18.58 -19.93 -18.94
CA LEU A 7 -19.80 -19.13 -18.99
C LEU A 7 -21.10 -19.93 -18.67
N ALA A 8 -20.99 -21.12 -18.06
CA ALA A 8 -22.06 -22.11 -17.98
C ALA A 8 -22.96 -21.96 -16.74
N PHE A 9 -22.59 -21.15 -15.74
CA PHE A 9 -23.36 -21.08 -14.48
C PHE A 9 -24.41 -19.96 -14.43
N LEU A 10 -24.42 -19.03 -15.40
CA LEU A 10 -25.45 -17.98 -15.48
C LEU A 10 -26.66 -18.38 -16.33
N VAL A 11 -26.60 -19.51 -17.05
CA VAL A 11 -27.69 -19.99 -17.93
C VAL A 11 -28.65 -20.95 -17.19
N ALA A 12 -28.25 -21.49 -16.04
CA ALA A 12 -29.02 -22.53 -15.36
C ALA A 12 -30.20 -22.04 -14.50
N THR A 13 -30.27 -20.74 -14.14
CA THR A 13 -31.34 -20.19 -13.30
C THR A 13 -32.53 -19.60 -14.05
N LEU A 14 -32.46 -19.51 -15.39
CA LEU A 14 -33.59 -19.07 -16.24
C LEU A 14 -34.32 -20.24 -16.93
N ALA A 15 -33.79 -21.46 -16.87
CA ALA A 15 -34.39 -22.65 -17.50
C ALA A 15 -35.43 -23.37 -16.62
N GLY A 16 -35.74 -22.86 -15.41
CA GLY A 16 -36.61 -23.52 -14.45
C GLY A 16 -38.10 -23.14 -14.51
N ALA A 17 -38.48 -22.18 -15.34
CA ALA A 17 -39.85 -21.66 -15.34
C ALA A 17 -40.32 -21.19 -16.71
N MET A 18 -40.24 -22.01 -17.76
CA MET A 18 -41.07 -21.81 -18.95
C MET A 18 -41.68 -23.12 -19.44
N SER A 19 -42.99 -23.20 -19.19
CA SER A 19 -43.95 -24.11 -19.77
C SER A 19 -43.73 -24.27 -21.27
N THR A 20 -43.83 -25.52 -21.72
CA THR A 20 -43.83 -25.95 -23.12
C THR A 20 -44.91 -25.24 -23.95
N GLN A 21 -44.49 -24.23 -24.70
CA GLN A 21 -45.09 -23.84 -25.97
C GLN A 21 -43.94 -23.52 -26.92
N ALA A 22 -44.00 -24.06 -28.15
CA ALA A 22 -42.98 -23.84 -29.18
C ALA A 22 -42.95 -22.35 -29.54
N LEU A 23 -42.09 -21.59 -28.87
CA LEU A 23 -41.71 -20.24 -29.26
C LEU A 23 -40.88 -20.37 -30.54
N ASP A 24 -41.30 -19.64 -31.57
CA ASP A 24 -40.57 -19.56 -32.83
C ASP A 24 -39.15 -19.07 -32.53
N THR A 25 -38.14 -19.67 -33.16
CA THR A 25 -36.72 -19.32 -32.97
C THR A 25 -36.47 -17.83 -33.23
N ASN A 26 -37.36 -17.20 -34.00
CA ASN A 26 -37.39 -15.77 -34.25
C ASN A 26 -37.77 -14.93 -33.02
N ASP A 27 -38.70 -15.38 -32.17
CA ASP A 27 -39.15 -14.65 -30.97
C ASP A 27 -38.05 -14.62 -29.88
N VAL A 28 -37.32 -15.72 -29.72
CA VAL A 28 -36.18 -15.80 -28.78
C VAL A 28 -35.04 -14.87 -29.22
N ASN A 29 -34.76 -14.81 -30.52
CA ASN A 29 -33.75 -13.90 -31.06
C ASN A 29 -34.15 -12.42 -30.91
N VAL A 30 -35.43 -12.11 -31.09
CA VAL A 30 -35.96 -10.75 -30.86
C VAL A 30 -35.84 -10.35 -29.39
N MET A 31 -36.15 -11.25 -28.45
CA MET A 31 -35.98 -11.00 -27.00
C MET A 31 -34.51 -10.77 -26.63
N ILE A 32 -33.59 -11.60 -27.12
CA ILE A 32 -32.15 -11.44 -26.85
C ILE A 32 -31.63 -10.09 -27.39
N LEU A 33 -32.09 -9.68 -28.57
CA LEU A 33 -31.71 -8.39 -29.15
C LEU A 33 -32.25 -7.20 -28.34
N GLN A 34 -33.46 -7.32 -27.78
CA GLN A 34 -34.04 -6.31 -26.89
C GLN A 34 -33.27 -6.21 -25.57
N GLU A 35 -32.92 -7.34 -24.94
CA GLU A 35 -32.10 -7.35 -23.73
C GLU A 35 -30.70 -6.77 -23.98
N LEU A 36 -30.06 -7.13 -25.09
CA LEU A 36 -28.76 -6.55 -25.46
C LEU A 36 -28.84 -5.05 -25.70
N GLN A 37 -29.94 -4.54 -26.26
CA GLN A 37 -30.17 -3.11 -26.39
C GLN A 37 -30.36 -2.43 -25.03
N GLN A 38 -31.11 -3.03 -24.11
CA GLN A 38 -31.28 -2.51 -22.75
C GLN A 38 -29.97 -2.49 -21.96
N ILE A 39 -29.16 -3.54 -22.07
CA ILE A 39 -27.83 -3.62 -21.45
C ILE A 39 -26.92 -2.52 -22.02
N ARG A 40 -26.91 -2.30 -23.34
CA ARG A 40 -26.12 -1.24 -23.97
C ARG A 40 -26.58 0.15 -23.54
N ALA A 41 -27.88 0.39 -23.44
CA ALA A 41 -28.43 1.65 -22.96
C ALA A 41 -28.06 1.90 -21.49
N SER A 42 -28.11 0.86 -20.65
CA SER A 42 -27.72 0.92 -19.25
C SER A 42 -26.21 1.18 -19.09
N LEU A 43 -25.36 0.54 -19.90
CA LEU A 43 -23.93 0.78 -19.93
C LEU A 43 -23.58 2.21 -20.36
N ALA A 44 -24.27 2.73 -21.38
CA ALA A 44 -24.10 4.12 -21.80
C ALA A 44 -24.46 5.09 -20.66
N LYS A 45 -25.60 4.86 -20.00
CA LYS A 45 -26.02 5.67 -18.85
C LYS A 45 -25.03 5.62 -17.69
N ILE A 46 -24.53 4.44 -17.33
CA ILE A 46 -23.51 4.28 -16.28
C ILE A 46 -22.21 4.97 -16.69
N SER A 47 -21.80 4.85 -17.96
CA SER A 47 -20.61 5.53 -18.48
C SER A 47 -20.75 7.06 -18.38
N ASP A 48 -21.92 7.60 -18.71
CA ASP A 48 -22.20 9.03 -18.61
C ASP A 48 -22.25 9.51 -17.15
N GLU A 49 -22.84 8.73 -16.24
CA GLU A 49 -22.83 9.02 -14.80
C GLU A 49 -21.42 8.99 -14.22
N VAL A 50 -20.58 8.02 -14.60
CA VAL A 50 -19.16 7.96 -14.19
C VAL A 50 -18.38 9.15 -14.74
N ALA A 51 -18.63 9.57 -15.99
CA ALA A 51 -18.00 10.74 -16.56
C ALA A 51 -18.41 12.04 -15.84
N ALA A 52 -19.70 12.16 -15.49
CA ALA A 52 -20.23 13.29 -14.73
C ALA A 52 -19.63 13.35 -13.31
N LEU A 53 -19.56 12.22 -12.61
CA LEU A 53 -18.96 12.13 -11.27
C LEU A 53 -17.46 12.44 -11.28
N ARG A 54 -16.73 12.00 -12.31
CA ARG A 54 -15.31 12.36 -12.49
C ARG A 54 -15.15 13.86 -12.69
N LYS A 55 -15.98 14.47 -13.54
CA LYS A 55 -15.94 15.92 -13.77
C LYS A 55 -16.30 16.71 -12.52
N GLU A 56 -17.32 16.29 -11.77
CA GLU A 56 -17.70 16.91 -10.50
C GLU A 56 -16.58 16.79 -9.45
N SER A 57 -15.89 15.64 -9.40
CA SER A 57 -14.73 15.42 -8.54
C SER A 57 -13.56 16.33 -8.91
N GLU A 58 -13.25 16.46 -10.21
CA GLU A 58 -12.20 17.36 -10.70
C GLU A 58 -12.51 18.84 -10.44
N ASP A 59 -13.77 19.25 -10.63
CA ASP A 59 -14.20 20.62 -10.37
C ASP A 59 -14.17 20.93 -8.86
N LYS A 60 -14.58 19.99 -7.99
CA LYS A 60 -14.42 20.12 -6.52
C LYS A 60 -12.95 20.18 -6.11
N LYS A 61 -12.08 19.41 -6.77
CA LYS A 61 -10.63 19.44 -6.53
C LYS A 61 -10.02 20.78 -6.93
N LYS A 62 -10.42 21.36 -8.06
CA LYS A 62 -10.00 22.71 -8.50
C LYS A 62 -10.51 23.81 -7.56
N ILE A 63 -11.78 23.73 -7.13
CA ILE A 63 -12.35 24.68 -6.16
C ILE A 63 -11.61 24.61 -4.81
N SER A 64 -11.28 23.40 -4.35
CA SER A 64 -10.47 23.18 -3.14
C SER A 64 -9.03 23.73 -3.28
N GLN A 65 -8.42 23.57 -4.45
CA GLN A 65 -7.10 24.14 -4.75
C GLN A 65 -7.10 25.67 -4.86
N MET A 66 -8.17 26.26 -5.40
CA MET A 66 -8.32 27.73 -5.48
C MET A 66 -8.68 28.37 -4.14
N ALA A 67 -9.42 27.68 -3.27
CA ALA A 67 -9.71 28.13 -1.91
C ALA A 67 -8.52 27.98 -0.94
N GLY A 68 -7.44 27.30 -1.37
CA GLY A 68 -6.25 27.05 -0.56
C GLY A 68 -5.20 28.17 -0.55
N PHE A 69 -5.46 29.34 -1.16
CA PHE A 69 -4.50 30.44 -1.24
C PHE A 69 -4.74 31.58 -0.24
N ASP A 70 -5.94 31.68 0.35
CA ASP A 70 -6.28 32.68 1.38
C ASP A 70 -6.50 31.99 2.73
N GLY A 71 -5.39 31.67 3.40
CA GLY A 71 -5.44 31.15 4.77
C GLY A 71 -4.26 30.24 5.11
N MET A 72 -3.08 30.83 5.32
CA MET A 72 -2.00 30.18 6.08
C MET A 72 -2.43 30.01 7.54
N GLY A 73 -3.34 29.05 7.76
CA GLY A 73 -3.69 28.48 9.05
C GLY A 73 -3.55 26.97 8.91
N SER A 74 -2.56 26.41 9.59
CA SER A 74 -2.32 24.97 9.79
C SER A 74 -3.60 24.10 9.71
N MET A 75 -3.87 23.49 8.55
CA MET A 75 -4.79 22.34 8.47
C MET A 75 -3.98 21.04 8.47
N SER A 76 -3.43 20.72 9.64
CA SER A 76 -2.65 19.50 9.89
C SER A 76 -3.49 18.36 10.49
N GLY A 77 -4.83 18.43 10.44
CA GLY A 77 -5.69 17.46 11.14
C GLY A 77 -7.13 17.45 10.63
N PRO A 78 -8.01 16.63 11.24
CA PRO A 78 -9.39 16.44 10.80
C PRO A 78 -10.24 17.71 10.91
N ASN A 79 -11.17 17.90 9.97
CA ASN A 79 -12.13 19.00 10.01
C ASN A 79 -13.28 18.67 10.98
N ILE A 80 -13.06 18.97 12.26
CA ILE A 80 -14.01 18.65 13.33
C ILE A 80 -15.38 19.28 13.11
N GLU A 81 -15.45 20.51 12.59
CA GLU A 81 -16.73 21.21 12.37
C GLU A 81 -17.59 20.53 11.30
N LYS A 82 -16.99 20.03 10.22
CA LYS A 82 -17.71 19.25 9.20
C LYS A 82 -18.13 17.89 9.75
N LEU A 83 -17.23 17.20 10.44
CA LEU A 83 -17.50 15.88 11.00
C LEU A 83 -18.60 15.90 12.08
N ALA A 84 -18.64 16.94 12.91
CA ALA A 84 -19.65 17.10 13.96
C ALA A 84 -21.09 17.23 13.42
N LYS A 85 -21.27 17.60 12.15
CA LYS A 85 -22.58 17.69 11.49
C LYS A 85 -23.08 16.34 10.97
N ILE A 86 -22.23 15.31 10.99
CA ILE A 86 -22.58 13.97 10.52
C ILE A 86 -23.10 13.17 11.72
N GLU A 87 -24.40 12.91 11.73
CA GLU A 87 -25.04 12.15 12.80
C GLU A 87 -25.25 10.69 12.39
N TRP A 88 -24.86 9.78 13.28
CA TRP A 88 -25.16 8.36 13.13
C TRP A 88 -26.56 8.09 13.68
N ILE A 89 -27.48 7.72 12.79
CA ILE A 89 -28.89 7.45 13.13
C ILE A 89 -29.17 5.99 13.48
N ASN A 90 -28.13 5.16 13.66
CA ASN A 90 -28.25 3.72 13.94
C ASN A 90 -29.22 3.00 13.00
N SER A 91 -29.05 3.23 11.69
CA SER A 91 -29.93 2.69 10.67
C SER A 91 -29.51 1.29 10.22
N THR A 92 -30.51 0.48 9.85
CA THR A 92 -30.32 -0.78 9.14
C THR A 92 -30.52 -0.64 7.63
N ASP A 93 -30.88 0.56 7.15
CA ASP A 93 -31.07 0.85 5.74
C ASP A 93 -29.70 0.98 5.03
N PRO A 94 -29.40 0.10 4.05
CA PRO A 94 -28.12 0.12 3.34
C PRO A 94 -27.77 1.49 2.74
N GLU A 95 -28.75 2.23 2.22
CA GLU A 95 -28.49 3.54 1.61
C GLU A 95 -28.11 4.60 2.66
N GLN A 96 -28.68 4.52 3.86
CA GLN A 96 -28.32 5.42 4.95
C GLN A 96 -26.94 5.11 5.52
N ILE A 97 -26.58 3.82 5.62
CA ILE A 97 -25.24 3.37 6.02
C ILE A 97 -24.21 3.88 5.02
N LYS A 98 -24.44 3.65 3.73
CA LYS A 98 -23.57 4.10 2.64
C LYS A 98 -23.42 5.61 2.64
N LYS A 99 -24.52 6.35 2.76
CA LYS A 99 -24.50 7.82 2.84
C LYS A 99 -23.65 8.30 4.01
N TYR A 100 -23.82 7.71 5.19
CA TYR A 100 -23.05 8.07 6.38
C TYR A 100 -21.54 7.85 6.19
N ILE A 101 -21.14 6.71 5.60
CA ILE A 101 -19.74 6.42 5.27
C ILE A 101 -19.19 7.46 4.29
N ILE A 102 -19.93 7.75 3.22
CA ILE A 102 -19.54 8.72 2.19
C ILE A 102 -19.40 10.13 2.77
N ASP A 103 -20.33 10.58 3.61
CA ASP A 103 -20.29 11.91 4.22
C ASP A 103 -19.00 12.10 5.07
N ILE A 104 -18.56 11.04 5.77
CA ILE A 104 -17.31 11.06 6.55
C ILE A 104 -16.11 11.17 5.63
N ILE A 105 -16.06 10.37 4.57
CA ILE A 105 -14.97 10.37 3.59
C ILE A 105 -14.85 11.75 2.94
N LEU A 106 -15.97 12.32 2.46
CA LEU A 106 -15.98 13.64 1.84
C LEU A 106 -15.58 14.74 2.81
N SER A 107 -15.99 14.65 4.08
CA SER A 107 -15.62 15.61 5.12
C SER A 107 -14.15 15.53 5.54
N SER A 108 -13.47 14.45 5.20
CA SER A 108 -12.04 14.20 5.50
C SER A 108 -11.10 14.64 4.38
N GLN A 109 -11.65 15.03 3.22
CA GLN A 109 -10.83 15.48 2.09
C GLN A 109 -9.98 16.69 2.44
N GLY A 110 -8.70 16.65 2.03
CA GLY A 110 -7.73 17.71 2.26
C GLY A 110 -6.97 17.60 3.59
N GLN A 111 -7.31 16.63 4.45
CA GLN A 111 -6.50 16.28 5.62
C GLN A 111 -5.11 15.82 5.16
N ARG A 112 -4.05 16.28 5.86
CA ARG A 112 -2.63 16.01 5.51
C ARG A 112 -1.85 15.24 6.58
N SER A 113 -2.51 14.87 7.67
CA SER A 113 -1.95 14.06 8.75
C SER A 113 -3.02 13.10 9.21
N TRP A 114 -2.67 11.85 9.50
CA TRP A 114 -3.63 10.81 9.85
C TRP A 114 -3.21 10.09 11.12
N SER A 115 -4.18 9.80 11.98
CA SER A 115 -4.00 9.04 13.22
C SER A 115 -5.11 8.01 13.37
N ASP A 116 -4.77 6.87 13.97
CA ASP A 116 -5.73 5.87 14.44
C ASP A 116 -6.71 6.41 15.50
N ARG A 117 -6.40 7.57 16.10
CA ARG A 117 -7.23 8.29 17.07
C ARG A 117 -8.08 9.39 16.44
N ASP A 118 -8.02 9.55 15.12
CA ASP A 118 -8.86 10.51 14.42
C ASP A 118 -10.34 10.17 14.61
N PRO A 119 -11.23 11.16 14.81
CA PRO A 119 -12.65 10.93 15.06
C PRO A 119 -13.33 10.06 13.98
N GLN A 120 -12.87 10.18 12.74
CA GLN A 120 -13.39 9.41 11.61
C GLN A 120 -13.31 7.90 11.84
N VAL A 121 -12.25 7.39 12.48
CA VAL A 121 -12.11 5.96 12.77
C VAL A 121 -13.25 5.48 13.67
N ALA A 122 -13.49 6.21 14.76
CA ALA A 122 -14.57 5.89 15.69
C ALA A 122 -15.95 6.07 15.04
N MET A 123 -16.13 7.10 14.21
CA MET A 123 -17.37 7.34 13.48
C MET A 123 -17.68 6.23 12.49
N LEU A 124 -16.70 5.80 11.68
CA LEU A 124 -16.85 4.69 10.74
C LEU A 124 -17.11 3.37 11.47
N ALA A 125 -16.46 3.13 12.61
CA ALA A 125 -16.69 1.93 13.41
C ALA A 125 -18.14 1.81 13.92
N LYS A 126 -18.91 2.91 14.03
CA LYS A 126 -20.31 2.88 14.49
C LYS A 126 -21.25 2.11 13.56
N VAL A 127 -20.90 1.94 12.28
CA VAL A 127 -21.73 1.16 11.35
C VAL A 127 -21.80 -0.32 11.75
N GLY A 128 -20.85 -0.79 12.58
CA GLY A 128 -20.84 -2.14 13.11
C GLY A 128 -20.34 -3.19 12.11
N SER A 129 -19.98 -4.36 12.62
CA SER A 129 -19.32 -5.41 11.83
C SER A 129 -20.21 -6.02 10.76
N ALA A 130 -21.53 -5.99 10.94
CA ALA A 130 -22.49 -6.46 9.93
C ALA A 130 -22.39 -5.68 8.61
N ASN A 131 -21.86 -4.45 8.65
CA ASN A 131 -21.72 -3.56 7.51
C ASN A 131 -20.27 -3.47 6.99
N LEU A 132 -19.41 -4.43 7.34
CA LEU A 132 -18.05 -4.50 6.81
C LEU A 132 -17.97 -4.49 5.26
N PRO A 133 -18.89 -5.16 4.51
CA PRO A 133 -18.90 -5.06 3.05
C PRO A 133 -18.99 -3.63 2.53
N GLU A 134 -19.78 -2.78 3.18
CA GLU A 134 -19.94 -1.37 2.76
C GLU A 134 -18.68 -0.55 3.05
N LEU A 135 -17.96 -0.84 4.14
CA LEU A 135 -16.66 -0.21 4.40
C LEU A 135 -15.62 -0.63 3.35
N ILE A 136 -15.58 -1.91 2.96
CA ILE A 136 -14.67 -2.39 1.92
C ILE A 136 -15.02 -1.75 0.56
N ASN A 137 -16.30 -1.71 0.19
CA ASN A 137 -16.76 -1.05 -1.04
C ASN A 137 -16.36 0.44 -1.06
N ALA A 138 -16.44 1.11 0.09
CA ALA A 138 -16.06 2.50 0.21
C ALA A 138 -14.57 2.75 -0.04
N MET A 139 -13.69 1.75 0.12
CA MET A 139 -12.25 1.90 -0.21
C MET A 139 -12.01 2.21 -1.69
N SER A 140 -12.90 1.77 -2.58
CA SER A 140 -12.85 2.10 -4.01
C SER A 140 -13.28 3.55 -4.32
N MET A 141 -13.93 4.22 -3.37
CA MET A 141 -14.50 5.56 -3.54
C MET A 141 -13.56 6.67 -3.08
N THR A 142 -12.38 6.33 -2.56
CA THR A 142 -11.45 7.30 -1.97
C THR A 142 -10.09 7.26 -2.64
N ASP A 143 -9.43 8.42 -2.74
CA ASP A 143 -7.99 8.46 -3.02
C ASP A 143 -7.24 7.72 -1.91
N SER A 144 -6.12 7.05 -2.23
CA SER A 144 -5.39 6.15 -1.31
C SER A 144 -5.12 6.70 0.10
N MET A 145 -5.03 8.03 0.27
CA MET A 145 -4.82 8.67 1.56
C MET A 145 -6.07 8.69 2.47
N ASN A 146 -7.28 8.71 1.91
CA ASN A 146 -8.54 8.66 2.67
C ASN A 146 -8.92 7.22 3.06
N ASN A 147 -8.31 6.21 2.43
CA ASN A 147 -8.47 4.80 2.81
C ASN A 147 -7.92 4.51 4.21
N TYR A 148 -7.07 5.37 4.77
CA TYR A 148 -6.49 5.16 6.09
C TYR A 148 -7.57 4.97 7.17
N HIS A 149 -8.55 5.87 7.29
CA HIS A 149 -9.56 5.78 8.35
C HIS A 149 -10.50 4.59 8.15
N VAL A 150 -10.84 4.29 6.90
CA VAL A 150 -11.66 3.13 6.53
C VAL A 150 -10.96 1.83 6.90
N LEU A 151 -9.68 1.68 6.56
CA LEU A 151 -8.87 0.51 6.90
C LEU A 151 -8.78 0.31 8.43
N GLN A 152 -8.57 1.38 9.20
CA GLN A 152 -8.53 1.29 10.66
C GLN A 152 -9.88 0.85 11.24
N ALA A 153 -10.99 1.35 10.71
CA ALA A 153 -12.32 0.92 11.12
C ALA A 153 -12.58 -0.56 10.78
N ILE A 154 -12.16 -1.00 9.58
CA ILE A 154 -12.22 -2.42 9.19
C ILE A 154 -11.41 -3.28 10.17
N GLU A 155 -10.18 -2.90 10.52
CA GLU A 155 -9.36 -3.64 11.48
C GLU A 155 -10.02 -3.82 12.86
N ILE A 156 -10.71 -2.78 13.33
CA ILE A 156 -11.44 -2.79 14.62
C ILE A 156 -12.64 -3.74 14.55
N LEU A 157 -13.40 -3.68 13.45
CA LEU A 157 -14.66 -4.42 13.30
C LEU A 157 -14.47 -5.87 12.84
N ALA A 158 -13.38 -6.16 12.13
CA ALA A 158 -13.09 -7.46 11.59
C ALA A 158 -12.89 -8.50 12.71
N SER A 159 -13.46 -9.67 12.48
CA SER A 159 -13.32 -10.87 13.31
C SER A 159 -13.31 -12.09 12.40
N ASP A 160 -13.10 -13.29 12.95
CA ASP A 160 -13.01 -14.52 12.14
C ASP A 160 -14.23 -14.76 11.24
N LYS A 161 -15.42 -14.27 11.65
CA LYS A 161 -16.65 -14.30 10.83
C LYS A 161 -16.51 -13.58 9.48
N HIS A 162 -15.58 -12.63 9.40
CA HIS A 162 -15.36 -11.79 8.21
C HIS A 162 -14.10 -12.17 7.45
N LYS A 163 -13.38 -13.22 7.87
CA LYS A 163 -12.11 -13.63 7.25
C LYS A 163 -12.27 -13.84 5.74
N THR A 164 -13.25 -14.63 5.32
CA THR A 164 -13.52 -14.93 3.90
C THR A 164 -13.73 -13.66 3.09
N LEU A 165 -14.57 -12.73 3.58
CA LEU A 165 -14.83 -11.46 2.92
C LEU A 165 -13.54 -10.63 2.72
N ILE A 166 -12.67 -10.58 3.73
CA ILE A 166 -11.41 -9.83 3.66
C ILE A 166 -10.44 -10.50 2.68
N LEU A 167 -10.33 -11.83 2.71
CA LEU A 167 -9.46 -12.58 1.80
C LEU A 167 -9.91 -12.44 0.34
N GLU A 168 -11.21 -12.49 0.07
CA GLU A 168 -11.78 -12.33 -1.28
C GLU A 168 -11.55 -10.92 -1.86
N ASN A 169 -11.48 -9.89 -1.01
CA ASN A 169 -11.26 -8.51 -1.44
C ASN A 169 -9.79 -8.09 -1.42
N LEU A 170 -8.89 -8.91 -0.87
CA LEU A 170 -7.46 -8.62 -0.81
C LEU A 170 -6.82 -8.29 -2.18
N PRO A 171 -7.11 -9.00 -3.29
CA PRO A 171 -6.52 -8.67 -4.59
C PRO A 171 -6.95 -7.30 -5.14
N LEU A 172 -8.10 -6.78 -4.71
CA LEU A 172 -8.60 -5.47 -5.12
C LEU A 172 -8.11 -4.35 -4.19
N HIS A 173 -7.91 -4.68 -2.92
CA HIS A 173 -7.56 -3.74 -1.85
C HIS A 173 -6.35 -4.25 -1.09
N HIS A 174 -5.15 -4.01 -1.65
CA HIS A 174 -3.90 -4.54 -1.10
C HIS A 174 -3.63 -4.10 0.33
N GLU A 175 -4.16 -2.95 0.76
CA GLU A 175 -4.04 -2.43 2.11
C GLU A 175 -4.73 -3.31 3.16
N LEU A 176 -5.68 -4.17 2.77
CA LEU A 176 -6.31 -5.15 3.66
C LEU A 176 -5.31 -6.16 4.23
N VAL A 177 -4.12 -6.29 3.63
CA VAL A 177 -3.05 -7.14 4.16
C VAL A 177 -2.67 -6.76 5.60
N LYS A 178 -2.80 -5.49 5.98
CA LYS A 178 -2.60 -5.04 7.36
C LYS A 178 -3.59 -5.69 8.33
N THR A 179 -4.85 -5.84 7.90
CA THR A 179 -5.87 -6.56 8.70
C THR A 179 -5.54 -8.04 8.79
N ILE A 180 -5.11 -8.65 7.69
CA ILE A 180 -4.69 -10.07 7.64
C ILE A 180 -3.55 -10.33 8.63
N SER A 181 -2.49 -9.51 8.60
CA SER A 181 -1.36 -9.67 9.51
C SER A 181 -1.73 -9.46 10.97
N LYS A 182 -2.56 -8.46 11.27
CA LYS A 182 -3.01 -8.19 12.63
C LYS A 182 -3.87 -9.32 13.22
N LYS A 183 -4.55 -10.09 12.37
CA LYS A 183 -5.42 -11.19 12.77
C LYS A 183 -4.76 -12.57 12.65
N GLY A 184 -3.52 -12.64 12.14
CA GLY A 184 -2.80 -13.91 11.97
C GLY A 184 -3.39 -14.79 10.86
N TRP A 185 -3.89 -14.18 9.78
CA TRP A 185 -4.56 -14.89 8.67
C TRP A 185 -3.66 -15.08 7.44
N GLU A 186 -2.34 -14.91 7.56
CA GLU A 186 -1.39 -14.96 6.46
C GLU A 186 -1.42 -16.30 5.72
N GLU A 187 -1.53 -17.42 6.46
CA GLU A 187 -1.62 -18.75 5.87
C GLU A 187 -2.85 -18.93 4.98
N ASP A 188 -4.00 -18.41 5.44
CA ASP A 188 -5.24 -18.44 4.65
C ASP A 188 -5.12 -17.55 3.39
N ALA A 189 -4.26 -16.52 3.43
CA ALA A 189 -4.01 -15.60 2.32
C ALA A 189 -2.85 -16.03 1.41
N ARG A 190 -2.11 -17.11 1.73
CA ARG A 190 -0.84 -17.52 1.09
C ARG A 190 -0.90 -17.49 -0.43
N ALA A 191 -1.93 -18.11 -1.02
CA ALA A 191 -2.04 -18.21 -2.48
C ALA A 191 -2.13 -16.82 -3.13
N THR A 192 -2.92 -15.91 -2.55
CA THR A 192 -3.05 -14.52 -3.04
C THR A 192 -1.77 -13.74 -2.83
N LEU A 193 -1.18 -13.82 -1.63
CA LEU A 193 0.08 -13.13 -1.29
C LEU A 193 1.20 -13.46 -2.26
N LEU A 194 1.40 -14.74 -2.58
CA LEU A 194 2.41 -15.21 -3.53
C LEU A 194 2.06 -14.91 -4.99
N THR A 195 0.77 -14.87 -5.34
CA THR A 195 0.33 -14.56 -6.71
C THR A 195 0.62 -13.10 -7.04
N GLU A 196 0.27 -12.16 -6.17
CA GLU A 196 0.55 -10.74 -6.40
C GLU A 196 2.05 -10.42 -6.34
N LEU A 197 2.82 -11.10 -5.47
CA LEU A 197 4.28 -10.91 -5.42
C LEU A 197 4.97 -11.30 -6.73
N LYS A 198 4.40 -12.24 -7.50
CA LYS A 198 4.91 -12.61 -8.83
C LYS A 198 4.66 -11.54 -9.89
N ASN A 199 3.73 -10.60 -9.66
CA ASN A 199 3.41 -9.55 -10.61
C ASN A 199 4.46 -8.43 -10.56
N LYS A 200 5.47 -8.55 -11.42
CA LYS A 200 6.62 -7.63 -11.44
C LYS A 200 6.18 -6.19 -11.74
N GLY A 201 6.75 -5.24 -10.99
CA GLY A 201 6.53 -3.80 -11.19
C GLY A 201 5.27 -3.23 -10.53
N GLN A 202 4.47 -4.06 -9.87
CA GLN A 202 3.35 -3.58 -9.05
C GLN A 202 3.86 -3.10 -7.68
N TYR A 203 3.33 -1.96 -7.24
CA TYR A 203 3.51 -1.53 -5.86
C TYR A 203 2.77 -2.48 -4.91
N LEU A 204 3.48 -2.97 -3.90
CA LEU A 204 2.92 -3.75 -2.80
C LEU A 204 3.16 -2.98 -1.50
N PRO A 205 2.16 -2.88 -0.60
CA PRO A 205 2.36 -2.31 0.72
C PRO A 205 3.48 -3.03 1.47
N THR A 206 4.18 -2.31 2.36
CA THR A 206 5.24 -2.89 3.19
C THR A 206 4.74 -4.08 4.01
N GLU A 207 3.52 -4.00 4.52
CA GLU A 207 2.84 -5.07 5.25
C GLU A 207 2.64 -6.32 4.38
N TRP A 208 2.52 -6.20 3.06
CA TRP A 208 2.44 -7.33 2.15
C TRP A 208 3.73 -8.14 2.15
N ILE A 209 4.87 -7.45 2.05
CA ILE A 209 6.18 -8.10 2.06
C ILE A 209 6.42 -8.76 3.43
N ALA A 210 6.04 -8.09 4.52
CA ALA A 210 6.12 -8.67 5.86
C ALA A 210 5.23 -9.92 6.00
N ALA A 211 4.01 -9.90 5.46
CA ALA A 211 3.10 -11.05 5.49
C ALA A 211 3.63 -12.23 4.66
N VAL A 212 4.25 -11.98 3.50
CA VAL A 212 4.90 -13.05 2.74
C VAL A 212 6.12 -13.61 3.51
N ALA A 213 6.94 -12.73 4.08
CA ALA A 213 8.11 -13.13 4.86
C ALA A 213 7.73 -13.97 6.09
N SER A 214 6.61 -13.67 6.77
CA SER A 214 6.17 -14.42 7.95
C SER A 214 5.71 -15.83 7.65
N LEU A 215 5.35 -16.14 6.39
CA LEU A 215 5.04 -17.52 5.95
C LEU A 215 6.26 -18.44 6.00
N GLN A 216 7.48 -17.88 6.05
CA GLN A 216 8.76 -18.61 6.01
C GLN A 216 8.80 -19.67 4.91
N ASP A 217 8.23 -19.32 3.75
CA ASP A 217 8.05 -20.22 2.62
C ASP A 217 9.28 -20.17 1.71
N PRO A 218 10.03 -21.27 1.54
CA PRO A 218 11.15 -21.33 0.60
C PRO A 218 10.78 -20.94 -0.83
N GLU A 219 9.55 -21.18 -1.27
CA GLU A 219 9.10 -20.79 -2.61
C GLU A 219 8.99 -19.26 -2.78
N SER A 220 8.83 -18.53 -1.67
CA SER A 220 8.74 -17.08 -1.66
C SER A 220 10.10 -16.38 -1.72
N TYR A 221 11.18 -17.06 -1.30
CA TYR A 221 12.50 -16.44 -1.15
C TYR A 221 13.07 -15.84 -2.43
N PRO A 222 13.02 -16.53 -3.60
CA PRO A 222 13.46 -15.92 -4.86
C PRO A 222 12.60 -14.71 -5.26
N LEU A 223 11.31 -14.73 -4.94
CA LEU A 223 10.38 -13.64 -5.26
C LEU A 223 10.64 -12.42 -4.37
N LEU A 224 10.86 -12.64 -3.07
CA LEU A 224 11.22 -11.60 -2.11
C LEU A 224 12.58 -10.98 -2.45
N ARG A 225 13.55 -11.80 -2.86
CA ARG A 225 14.85 -11.33 -3.36
C ARG A 225 14.66 -10.43 -4.59
N GLU A 226 13.92 -10.87 -5.59
CA GLU A 226 13.65 -10.08 -6.80
C GLU A 226 12.92 -8.76 -6.48
N TYR A 227 11.93 -8.81 -5.60
CA TYR A 227 11.19 -7.63 -5.15
C TYR A 227 12.08 -6.65 -4.41
N PHE A 228 13.02 -7.13 -3.59
CA PHE A 228 14.01 -6.27 -2.94
C PHE A 228 14.90 -5.53 -3.94
N ILE A 229 15.33 -6.21 -5.01
CA ILE A 229 16.25 -5.63 -5.98
C ILE A 229 15.55 -4.62 -6.91
N SER A 230 14.30 -4.89 -7.29
CA SER A 230 13.60 -4.16 -8.38
C SER A 230 12.27 -3.52 -7.99
N GLY A 231 11.77 -3.81 -6.79
CA GLY A 231 10.48 -3.33 -6.31
C GLY A 231 10.57 -1.99 -5.58
N HIS A 232 9.54 -1.71 -4.78
CA HIS A 232 9.41 -0.46 -4.04
C HIS A 232 9.84 -0.62 -2.58
N ASN A 233 10.11 0.50 -1.92
CA ASN A 233 10.44 0.58 -0.48
C ASN A 233 11.57 -0.37 -0.04
N PRO A 234 12.76 -0.32 -0.68
CA PRO A 234 13.84 -1.30 -0.47
C PRO A 234 14.29 -1.43 0.98
N TYR A 235 14.28 -0.34 1.76
CA TYR A 235 14.61 -0.38 3.19
C TYR A 235 13.67 -1.30 3.99
N TRP A 236 12.36 -1.12 3.80
CA TRP A 236 11.37 -1.89 4.54
C TRP A 236 11.31 -3.34 4.05
N THR A 237 11.49 -3.54 2.75
CA THR A 237 11.64 -4.88 2.16
C THR A 237 12.85 -5.59 2.78
N TYR A 238 14.03 -4.98 2.81
CA TYR A 238 15.21 -5.56 3.45
C TYR A 238 14.96 -5.89 4.92
N LYS A 239 14.34 -4.97 5.68
CA LYS A 239 14.01 -5.20 7.09
C LYS A 239 13.14 -6.44 7.30
N ALA A 240 12.20 -6.71 6.39
CA ALA A 240 11.32 -7.87 6.45
C ALA A 240 12.03 -9.19 6.10
N ILE A 241 13.05 -9.15 5.23
CA ILE A 241 13.63 -10.37 4.64
C ILE A 241 15.04 -10.71 5.14
N LYS A 242 15.74 -9.79 5.81
CA LYS A 242 17.17 -9.93 6.16
C LYS A 242 17.53 -11.16 7.01
N ASP A 243 16.57 -11.69 7.75
CA ASP A 243 16.74 -12.82 8.65
C ASP A 243 16.21 -14.14 8.03
N LEU A 244 15.71 -14.08 6.78
CA LEU A 244 15.28 -15.26 6.03
C LEU A 244 16.48 -15.93 5.34
N PRO A 245 16.44 -17.26 5.12
CA PRO A 245 17.49 -17.98 4.42
C PRO A 245 17.38 -17.79 2.89
N ILE A 246 17.42 -16.54 2.45
CA ILE A 246 17.44 -16.16 1.03
C ILE A 246 18.86 -16.39 0.49
N GLU A 247 18.95 -17.17 -0.57
CA GLU A 247 20.21 -17.40 -1.29
C GLU A 247 20.77 -16.07 -1.83
N ASP A 248 22.05 -15.82 -1.55
CA ASP A 248 22.79 -14.64 -2.03
C ASP A 248 22.06 -13.31 -1.76
N LEU A 249 21.64 -13.09 -0.50
CA LEU A 249 21.10 -11.79 -0.09
C LEU A 249 22.15 -10.66 -0.16
N GLU A 250 23.43 -10.98 0.09
CA GLU A 250 24.54 -10.01 -0.07
C GLU A 250 24.61 -9.51 -1.53
N GLY A 251 24.64 -10.41 -2.52
CA GLY A 251 24.61 -10.01 -3.93
C GLY A 251 23.36 -9.22 -4.30
N ALA A 252 22.20 -9.57 -3.74
CA ALA A 252 20.96 -8.82 -3.93
C ALA A 252 21.04 -7.38 -3.39
N VAL A 253 21.69 -7.17 -2.24
CA VAL A 253 21.93 -5.83 -1.68
C VAL A 253 22.81 -5.00 -2.60
N LEU A 254 23.88 -5.61 -3.14
CA LEU A 254 24.78 -4.94 -4.07
C LEU A 254 24.07 -4.55 -5.36
N GLU A 255 23.26 -5.45 -5.91
CA GLU A 255 22.49 -5.20 -7.12
C GLU A 255 21.42 -4.12 -6.92
N ALA A 256 20.71 -4.14 -5.78
CA ALA A 256 19.74 -3.12 -5.40
C ALA A 256 20.41 -1.74 -5.27
N TRP A 257 21.58 -1.68 -4.63
CA TRP A 257 22.37 -0.45 -4.49
C TRP A 257 22.78 0.12 -5.84
N GLU A 258 23.39 -0.68 -6.71
CA GLU A 258 23.83 -0.20 -8.03
C GLU A 258 22.68 0.40 -8.86
N ARG A 259 21.48 -0.17 -8.77
CA ARG A 259 20.30 0.30 -9.48
C ARG A 259 19.77 1.63 -8.97
N ASN A 260 19.90 1.89 -7.66
CA ASN A 260 19.22 2.98 -6.98
C ASN A 260 20.16 4.03 -6.36
N LYS A 261 21.48 3.89 -6.48
CA LYS A 261 22.46 4.80 -5.84
C LYS A 261 22.35 6.26 -6.26
N HIS A 262 21.66 6.55 -7.36
CA HIS A 262 21.40 7.91 -7.86
C HIS A 262 19.94 8.35 -7.67
N ASP A 263 19.11 7.56 -6.98
CA ASP A 263 17.75 7.93 -6.59
C ASP A 263 17.79 8.67 -5.25
N ASP A 264 17.25 9.88 -5.19
CA ASP A 264 17.31 10.75 -4.00
C ASP A 264 16.72 10.07 -2.74
N CYS A 265 15.62 9.34 -2.92
CA CYS A 265 14.90 8.70 -1.84
C CYS A 265 15.51 7.33 -1.56
N ASN A 266 15.40 6.40 -2.52
CA ASN A 266 15.80 5.00 -2.37
C ASN A 266 17.32 4.84 -2.20
N GLY A 267 18.12 5.71 -2.81
CA GLY A 267 19.57 5.69 -2.68
C GLY A 267 20.00 5.90 -1.23
N SER A 268 19.48 6.93 -0.56
CA SER A 268 19.80 7.19 0.85
C SER A 268 19.47 6.00 1.78
N TYR A 269 18.32 5.36 1.53
CA TYR A 269 17.88 4.18 2.26
C TYR A 269 18.76 2.95 2.03
N LEU A 270 19.11 2.69 0.77
CA LEU A 270 19.95 1.55 0.39
C LEU A 270 21.42 1.75 0.76
N ALA A 271 21.92 2.99 0.78
CA ALA A 271 23.28 3.30 1.21
C ALA A 271 23.55 2.79 2.64
N MET A 272 22.59 2.97 3.55
CA MET A 272 22.67 2.42 4.91
C MET A 272 22.81 0.90 4.94
N ILE A 273 22.14 0.20 4.02
CA ILE A 273 22.17 -1.27 3.95
C ILE A 273 23.48 -1.70 3.30
N ALA A 274 23.80 -1.17 2.12
CA ALA A 274 24.99 -1.52 1.36
C ALA A 274 26.31 -1.25 2.11
N MET A 275 26.35 -0.20 2.94
CA MET A 275 27.48 0.08 3.84
C MET A 275 27.73 -1.08 4.81
N GLU A 276 26.69 -1.74 5.34
CA GLU A 276 26.82 -2.91 6.23
C GLU A 276 27.40 -4.15 5.52
N TYR A 277 27.47 -4.12 4.18
CA TYR A 277 28.08 -5.15 3.32
C TYR A 277 29.38 -4.67 2.67
N GLY A 278 29.97 -3.57 3.16
CA GLY A 278 31.31 -3.14 2.76
C GLY A 278 31.39 -2.29 1.51
N ARG A 279 30.28 -1.71 1.07
CA ARG A 279 30.29 -0.75 -0.04
C ARG A 279 30.80 0.61 0.41
N GLN A 280 32.02 0.93 0.00
CA GLN A 280 32.68 2.18 0.34
C GLN A 280 31.99 3.41 -0.26
N ASP A 281 31.46 3.29 -1.48
CA ASP A 281 30.65 4.34 -2.11
C ASP A 281 29.31 4.55 -1.39
N ALA A 282 28.77 3.51 -0.75
CA ALA A 282 27.61 3.64 0.12
C ALA A 282 27.96 4.34 1.45
N LEU A 283 29.15 4.09 2.02
CA LEU A 283 29.66 4.83 3.17
C LEU A 283 29.80 6.33 2.87
N GLU A 284 30.33 6.68 1.69
CA GLU A 284 30.43 8.06 1.21
C GLU A 284 29.06 8.73 1.08
N ALA A 285 28.09 8.03 0.51
CA ALA A 285 26.72 8.53 0.38
C ALA A 285 26.07 8.77 1.75
N VAL A 286 26.25 7.85 2.71
CA VAL A 286 25.79 8.00 4.10
C VAL A 286 26.40 9.24 4.76
N LEU A 287 27.71 9.45 4.60
CA LEU A 287 28.38 10.63 5.18
C LEU A 287 27.87 11.92 4.56
N SER A 288 27.74 11.96 3.23
CA SER A 288 27.22 13.11 2.48
C SER A 288 25.84 13.54 2.98
N VAL A 289 24.94 12.58 3.23
CA VAL A 289 23.60 12.85 3.77
C VAL A 289 23.66 13.37 5.20
N LEU A 290 24.56 12.85 6.03
CA LEU A 290 24.68 13.22 7.45
C LEU A 290 25.39 14.55 7.70
N THR A 291 26.23 15.01 6.77
CA THR A 291 26.96 16.29 6.86
C THR A 291 26.35 17.38 5.99
N ALA A 292 25.26 17.12 5.27
CA ALA A 292 24.53 18.13 4.52
C ALA A 292 23.99 19.23 5.45
N GLU A 293 24.04 20.50 5.00
CA GLU A 293 23.53 21.65 5.75
C GLU A 293 22.03 21.51 6.10
N GLU A 294 21.27 20.85 5.21
CA GLU A 294 19.89 20.44 5.44
C GLU A 294 19.78 18.91 5.29
N PRO A 295 19.68 18.14 6.38
CA PRO A 295 19.45 16.71 6.28
C PRO A 295 18.11 16.44 5.58
N HIS A 296 18.11 15.56 4.58
CA HIS A 296 16.94 15.26 3.74
C HIS A 296 15.65 14.91 4.51
N ASN A 297 15.76 14.46 5.77
CA ASN A 297 14.70 14.51 6.79
C ASN A 297 15.24 14.01 8.16
N SER A 298 14.50 14.30 9.24
CA SER A 298 14.86 13.90 10.62
C SER A 298 14.87 12.39 10.87
N TRP A 299 14.14 11.60 10.05
CA TRP A 299 14.12 10.15 10.14
C TRP A 299 15.46 9.57 9.68
N THR A 300 16.00 10.02 8.55
CA THR A 300 17.26 9.53 7.98
C THR A 300 18.39 9.77 8.96
N SER A 301 18.51 10.96 9.54
CA SER A 301 19.54 11.23 10.55
C SER A 301 19.42 10.33 11.79
N ARG A 302 18.19 10.02 12.24
CA ARG A 302 17.94 9.17 13.42
C ARG A 302 18.33 7.72 13.18
N GLU A 303 18.06 7.17 12.00
CA GLU A 303 18.34 5.77 11.69
C GLU A 303 19.77 5.54 11.14
N MET A 304 20.30 6.50 10.38
CA MET A 304 21.55 6.36 9.65
C MET A 304 22.78 6.49 10.54
N ARG A 305 22.81 7.46 11.46
CA ARG A 305 23.98 7.68 12.33
C ARG A 305 24.30 6.47 13.23
N PRO A 306 23.32 5.83 13.90
CA PRO A 306 23.60 4.62 14.68
C PRO A 306 24.15 3.47 13.83
N LYS A 307 23.75 3.35 12.57
CA LYS A 307 24.30 2.34 11.63
C LYS A 307 25.72 2.69 11.21
N LEU A 308 25.98 3.96 10.86
CA LEU A 308 27.32 4.44 10.53
C LEU A 308 28.32 4.11 11.64
N LEU A 309 27.98 4.43 12.90
CA LEU A 309 28.84 4.19 14.06
C LEU A 309 29.10 2.70 14.35
N LYS A 310 28.29 1.78 13.80
CA LYS A 310 28.56 0.34 13.88
C LYS A 310 29.54 -0.13 12.81
N CYS A 311 29.61 0.60 11.70
CA CYS A 311 30.44 0.27 10.53
C CYS A 311 31.79 0.99 10.51
N VAL A 312 32.10 1.86 11.48
CA VAL A 312 33.40 2.54 11.58
C VAL A 312 33.93 2.47 13.01
N ASP A 313 35.26 2.48 13.19
CA ASP A 313 35.87 2.52 14.52
C ASP A 313 36.09 3.93 15.07
N VAL A 314 35.91 4.95 14.22
CA VAL A 314 36.05 6.35 14.61
C VAL A 314 34.82 6.84 15.37
N ARG A 315 35.07 7.61 16.42
CA ARG A 315 34.06 8.26 17.26
C ARG A 315 34.13 9.76 17.03
N GLY A 316 33.01 10.45 17.29
CA GLY A 316 32.95 11.91 17.20
C GLY A 316 31.67 12.40 16.52
N SER A 317 31.69 13.65 16.09
CA SER A 317 30.66 14.26 15.25
C SER A 317 30.59 13.63 13.85
N ASN A 318 29.58 13.98 13.05
CA ASN A 318 29.55 13.56 11.63
C ASN A 318 30.79 14.09 10.88
N ASP A 319 31.22 15.32 11.19
CA ASP A 319 32.40 15.96 10.58
C ASP A 319 33.71 15.26 10.93
N ASP A 320 33.85 14.76 12.17
CA ASP A 320 35.03 14.00 12.58
C ASP A 320 35.15 12.69 11.79
N ILE A 321 34.02 12.02 11.56
CA ILE A 321 33.96 10.78 10.78
C ILE A 321 34.20 11.07 9.30
N LEU A 322 33.65 12.16 8.75
CA LEU A 322 33.92 12.58 7.38
C LEU A 322 35.40 12.89 7.16
N LYS A 323 36.04 13.64 8.06
CA LYS A 323 37.49 13.92 7.99
C LYS A 323 38.32 12.64 8.01
N TRP A 324 37.95 11.68 8.87
CA TRP A 324 38.59 10.38 8.89
C TRP A 324 38.40 9.63 7.56
N TYR A 325 37.18 9.60 7.02
CA TYR A 325 36.90 8.97 5.74
C TYR A 325 37.76 9.59 4.63
N GLU A 326 37.78 10.91 4.48
CA GLU A 326 38.56 11.61 3.45
C GLU A 326 40.07 11.34 3.56
N ALA A 327 40.59 11.23 4.78
CA ALA A 327 42.00 10.94 5.01
C ALA A 327 42.38 9.48 4.69
N ASN A 328 41.42 8.56 4.65
CA ASN A 328 41.68 7.12 4.53
C ASN A 328 40.97 6.46 3.33
N LYS A 329 40.17 7.18 2.54
CA LYS A 329 39.32 6.58 1.48
C LYS A 329 40.10 5.74 0.48
N ASP A 330 41.33 6.10 0.14
CA ASP A 330 42.11 5.33 -0.83
C ASP A 330 42.70 4.03 -0.25
N THR A 331 42.75 3.90 1.08
CA THR A 331 43.27 2.72 1.80
C THR A 331 42.21 1.99 2.62
N LEU A 332 40.96 2.48 2.63
CA LEU A 332 39.86 1.92 3.40
C LEU A 332 39.55 0.50 2.92
N ARG A 333 39.47 -0.43 3.87
CA ARG A 333 39.07 -1.82 3.63
C ARG A 333 37.90 -2.20 4.53
N PHE A 334 37.02 -3.04 4.03
CA PHE A 334 35.94 -3.60 4.84
C PHE A 334 36.36 -4.93 5.47
N ASP A 335 36.37 -4.97 6.79
CA ASP A 335 36.54 -6.18 7.57
C ASP A 335 35.19 -6.90 7.68
N LYS A 336 35.11 -8.07 7.04
CA LYS A 336 33.90 -8.91 7.01
C LYS A 336 33.57 -9.56 8.36
N GLU A 337 34.56 -9.77 9.23
CA GLU A 337 34.34 -10.38 10.55
C GLU A 337 33.72 -9.37 11.50
N THR A 338 34.27 -8.15 11.54
CA THR A 338 33.78 -7.08 12.42
C THR A 338 32.66 -6.25 11.81
N LYS A 339 32.42 -6.39 10.50
CA LYS A 339 31.51 -5.58 9.68
C LYS A 339 31.81 -4.09 9.73
N LYS A 340 33.10 -3.75 9.71
CA LYS A 340 33.59 -2.38 9.83
C LYS A 340 34.54 -2.01 8.71
N PHE A 341 34.53 -0.74 8.36
CA PHE A 341 35.56 -0.11 7.58
C PHE A 341 36.74 0.27 8.48
N VAL A 342 37.92 -0.21 8.11
CA VAL A 342 39.18 0.06 8.80
C VAL A 342 40.18 0.66 7.80
N ALA A 343 40.99 1.61 8.27
CA ALA A 343 42.03 2.18 7.44
C ALA A 343 43.11 1.12 7.14
N GLY A 344 43.59 1.08 5.90
CA GLY A 344 44.78 0.33 5.52
C GLY A 344 46.03 1.01 6.07
N GLU A 345 47.04 0.20 6.42
CA GLU A 345 48.37 0.68 6.81
C GLU A 345 49.14 1.25 5.62
#